data_AF-A0A953MJU5-F1
#
_entry.id   AF-A0A953MJU5-F1
#
_cell.length_a   1.000
_cell.length_b   1.000
_cell.length_c   1.000
_cell.angle_alpha   90.00
_cell.angle_beta   90.00
_cell.angle_gamma   90.00
#
_symmetry.space_group_name_H-M   'P 1'
#
loop_
_entity.id
_entity.type
_entity.pdbx_description
1 polymer ?
#
loop_
_entity_poly.entity_id
_entity_poly.type
_entity_poly.pdbx_seq_one_letter_code
_entity_poly.pdbx_strand_id
1 'polypeptide(L)'
;MKKRILIMIVVLSAVLSQKQIIAQENINYKFDDRSIANLVLGIESGNYGLQKSCIYLAGKYKLNNLVDELIRTIKVTDNSDLKILTALALHEIGDLRGKKALINFFKNEDDERVKRVYVKVCKEWKGWNEAAVIQLKN
;
A
#
# COMPACT_ATOMS: atom_id res chain seq x y z
N MET A 1 -20.11 49.67 -13.50
CA MET A 1 -19.84 48.95 -12.23
C MET A 1 -20.01 47.44 -12.34
N LYS A 2 -21.15 46.92 -12.85
CA LYS A 2 -21.42 45.46 -12.92
C LYS A 2 -20.35 44.62 -13.65
N LYS A 3 -19.81 45.11 -14.79
CA LYS A 3 -18.74 44.40 -15.53
C LYS A 3 -17.40 44.31 -14.78
N ARG A 4 -17.04 45.35 -14.02
CA ARG A 4 -15.80 45.35 -13.21
C ARG A 4 -15.92 44.40 -12.01
N ILE A 5 -17.11 44.33 -11.40
CA ILE A 5 -17.42 43.40 -10.32
C ILE A 5 -17.39 41.95 -10.84
N LEU A 6 -17.97 41.69 -12.01
CA LEU A 6 -17.93 40.36 -12.64
C LEU A 6 -16.50 39.91 -12.94
N ILE A 7 -15.67 40.81 -13.48
CA ILE A 7 -14.24 40.51 -13.73
C ILE A 7 -13.50 40.24 -12.42
N MET A 8 -13.75 41.01 -11.36
CA MET A 8 -13.15 40.73 -10.05
C MET A 8 -13.57 39.36 -9.51
N ILE A 9 -14.85 38.97 -9.63
CA ILE A 9 -15.32 37.66 -9.17
C ILE A 9 -14.68 36.52 -9.95
N VAL A 10 -14.54 36.66 -11.28
CA VAL A 10 -13.89 35.65 -12.14
C VAL A 10 -12.38 35.53 -11.84
N VAL A 11 -11.71 36.65 -11.57
CA VAL A 11 -10.29 36.62 -11.17
C VAL A 11 -10.13 36.01 -9.78
N LEU A 12 -11.01 36.33 -8.84
CA LEU A 12 -10.97 35.79 -7.48
C LEU A 12 -11.23 34.27 -7.48
N SER A 13 -12.15 33.78 -8.31
CA SER A 13 -12.42 32.34 -8.44
C SER A 13 -11.27 31.60 -9.13
N ALA A 14 -10.62 32.20 -10.13
CA ALA A 14 -9.44 31.61 -10.78
C ALA A 14 -8.23 31.48 -9.82
N VAL A 15 -8.04 32.42 -8.91
CA VAL A 15 -6.96 32.39 -7.91
C VAL A 15 -7.23 31.37 -6.79
N LEU A 16 -8.50 31.15 -6.41
CA LEU A 16 -8.87 30.13 -5.42
C LEU A 16 -8.66 28.69 -5.93
N SER A 17 -8.81 28.46 -7.24
CA SER A 17 -8.61 27.14 -7.85
C SER A 17 -7.15 26.66 -7.88
N GLN A 18 -6.17 27.56 -7.79
CA GLN A 18 -4.75 27.17 -7.83
C GLN A 18 -4.23 26.59 -6.50
N LYS A 19 -4.94 26.80 -5.38
CA LYS A 19 -4.48 26.38 -4.04
C LYS A 19 -4.83 24.93 -3.65
N GLN A 20 -5.52 24.16 -4.49
CA GLN A 20 -5.98 22.81 -4.14
C GLN A 20 -5.01 21.66 -4.52
N ILE A 21 -3.77 21.94 -4.92
CA ILE A 21 -2.84 20.90 -5.41
C ILE A 21 -1.74 20.50 -4.40
N ILE A 22 -1.52 21.23 -3.31
CA ILE A 22 -0.30 21.06 -2.48
C ILE A 22 -0.53 20.33 -1.13
N ALA A 23 -1.54 19.47 -0.99
CA ALA A 23 -1.72 18.70 0.24
C ALA A 23 -0.93 17.37 0.29
N GLN A 24 -0.32 16.95 -0.83
CA GLN A 24 0.52 15.74 -0.91
C GLN A 24 1.89 16.03 -1.53
N GLU A 25 2.48 17.20 -1.24
CA GLU A 25 3.93 17.29 -1.39
C GLU A 25 4.59 16.28 -0.44
N ASN A 26 5.66 15.66 -0.91
CA ASN A 26 6.51 14.71 -0.19
C ASN A 26 7.07 15.35 1.09
N ILE A 27 6.25 15.51 2.12
CA ILE A 27 6.72 15.64 3.48
C ILE A 27 7.50 14.37 3.77
N ASN A 28 8.80 14.52 4.02
CA ASN A 28 9.64 13.49 4.59
C ASN A 28 9.15 13.23 6.02
N TYR A 29 7.97 12.62 6.13
CA TYR A 29 7.33 12.32 7.39
C TYR A 29 8.10 11.18 8.02
N LYS A 30 8.80 11.49 9.10
CA LYS A 30 9.50 10.50 9.89
C LYS A 30 8.49 9.87 10.85
N PHE A 31 8.22 8.59 10.66
CA PHE A 31 7.45 7.81 11.61
C PHE A 31 8.28 7.63 12.89
N ASP A 32 7.78 8.16 14.01
CA ASP A 32 8.30 7.84 15.34
C ASP A 32 7.73 6.51 15.84
N ASP A 33 8.28 5.98 16.93
CA ASP A 33 7.89 4.67 17.46
C ASP A 33 6.40 4.61 17.83
N ARG A 34 5.81 5.75 18.26
CA ARG A 34 4.38 5.83 18.57
C ARG A 34 3.53 5.76 17.31
N SER A 35 3.95 6.42 16.24
CA SER A 35 3.27 6.37 14.94
C SER A 35 3.31 4.96 14.37
N ILE A 36 4.44 4.27 14.52
CA ILE A 36 4.55 2.85 14.18
C ILE A 36 3.60 2.00 15.02
N ALA A 37 3.59 2.15 16.35
CA ALA A 37 2.70 1.40 17.22
C ALA A 37 1.21 1.61 16.85
N ASN A 38 0.84 2.84 16.50
CA ASN A 38 -0.53 3.14 16.03
C ASN A 38 -0.86 2.46 14.69
N LEU A 39 0.11 2.39 13.77
CA LEU A 39 -0.08 1.65 12.52
C LEU A 39 -0.21 0.14 12.77
N VAL A 40 0.58 -0.43 13.68
CA VAL A 40 0.41 -1.82 14.11
C VAL A 40 -1.03 -2.02 14.59
N LEU A 41 -1.49 -1.26 15.59
CA LEU A 41 -2.86 -1.35 16.11
C LEU A 41 -3.93 -1.23 15.01
N GLY A 42 -3.72 -0.34 14.03
CA GLY A 42 -4.62 -0.19 12.90
C GLY A 42 -4.64 -1.42 11.96
N ILE A 43 -3.47 -2.00 11.66
CA ILE A 43 -3.33 -3.25 10.89
C ILE A 43 -4.00 -4.43 11.62
N GLU A 44 -3.87 -4.50 12.96
CA GLU A 44 -4.46 -5.59 13.75
C GLU A 44 -5.94 -5.36 14.11
N SER A 45 -6.49 -4.19 13.79
CA SER A 45 -7.86 -3.83 14.18
C SER A 45 -8.91 -4.68 13.47
N GLY A 46 -10.08 -4.88 14.09
CA GLY A 46 -11.23 -5.51 13.42
C GLY A 46 -11.96 -4.59 12.43
N ASN A 47 -11.50 -3.34 12.24
CA ASN A 47 -12.11 -2.40 11.32
C ASN A 47 -11.45 -2.50 9.94
N TYR A 48 -12.16 -3.10 8.99
CA TYR A 48 -11.70 -3.31 7.62
C TYR A 48 -11.19 -2.03 6.93
N GLY A 49 -11.85 -0.89 7.15
CA GLY A 49 -11.43 0.39 6.57
C GLY A 49 -10.08 0.84 7.15
N LEU A 50 -9.94 0.78 8.47
CA LEU A 50 -8.71 1.16 9.17
C LEU A 50 -7.54 0.24 8.80
N GLN A 51 -7.76 -1.08 8.76
CA GLN A 51 -6.74 -2.03 8.31
C GLN A 51 -6.19 -1.67 6.94
N LYS A 52 -7.09 -1.47 5.96
CA LYS A 52 -6.69 -1.10 4.59
C LYS A 52 -5.87 0.20 4.58
N SER A 53 -6.31 1.23 5.29
CA SER A 53 -5.57 2.49 5.37
C SER A 53 -4.18 2.30 5.95
N CYS A 54 -4.03 1.56 7.05
CA CYS A 54 -2.74 1.35 7.69
C CYS A 54 -1.80 0.49 6.83
N ILE A 55 -2.30 -0.57 6.19
CA ILE A 55 -1.52 -1.40 5.25
C ILE A 55 -1.05 -0.56 4.06
N TYR A 56 -1.94 0.26 3.48
CA TYR A 56 -1.60 1.16 2.39
C TYR A 56 -0.48 2.15 2.79
N LEU A 57 -0.58 2.75 3.98
CA LEU A 57 0.44 3.68 4.49
C LEU A 57 1.78 2.95 4.71
N ALA A 58 1.77 1.73 5.24
CA ALA A 58 2.98 0.93 5.43
C ALA A 58 3.74 0.72 4.10
N GLY A 59 3.02 0.38 3.04
CA GLY A 59 3.58 0.26 1.68
C GLY A 59 4.05 1.60 1.12
N LYS A 60 3.17 2.62 1.12
CA LYS A 60 3.45 3.97 0.58
C LYS A 60 4.72 4.59 1.16
N TYR A 61 4.94 4.42 2.46
CA TYR A 61 6.09 4.98 3.17
C TYR A 61 7.23 3.98 3.38
N LYS A 62 7.13 2.78 2.78
CA LYS A 62 8.19 1.74 2.79
C LYS A 62 8.67 1.39 4.20
N LEU A 63 7.72 1.19 5.11
CA LEU A 63 7.99 0.96 6.54
C LEU A 63 8.45 -0.48 6.78
N ASN A 64 9.76 -0.73 6.67
CA ASN A 64 10.39 -2.06 6.87
C ASN A 64 10.09 -2.70 8.23
N ASN A 65 9.82 -1.88 9.24
CA ASN A 65 9.50 -2.30 10.59
C ASN A 65 8.07 -2.82 10.76
N LEU A 66 7.22 -2.74 9.73
CA LEU A 66 5.86 -3.30 9.73
C LEU A 66 5.75 -4.60 8.92
N VAL A 67 6.86 -5.11 8.39
CA VAL A 67 6.86 -6.28 7.50
C VAL A 67 6.30 -7.52 8.20
N ASP A 68 6.60 -7.72 9.48
CA ASP A 68 6.17 -8.91 10.20
C ASP A 68 4.64 -8.87 10.47
N GLU A 69 4.08 -7.70 10.75
CA GLU A 69 2.64 -7.47 10.89
C GLU A 69 1.90 -7.67 9.56
N LEU A 70 2.48 -7.22 8.44
CA LEU A 70 1.94 -7.46 7.11
C LEU A 70 1.96 -8.96 6.75
N ILE A 71 3.05 -9.67 7.06
CA ILE A 71 3.12 -11.13 6.88
C ILE A 71 2.03 -11.84 7.72
N ARG A 72 1.86 -11.43 8.99
CA ARG A 72 0.81 -11.95 9.87
C ARG A 72 -0.57 -11.70 9.29
N THR A 73 -0.81 -10.53 8.71
CA THR A 73 -2.08 -10.16 8.09
C THR A 73 -2.48 -11.14 6.98
N ILE A 74 -1.58 -11.47 6.05
CA ILE A 74 -1.86 -12.45 4.98
C ILE A 74 -2.20 -13.82 5.56
N LYS A 75 -1.51 -14.23 6.63
CA LYS A 75 -1.70 -15.56 7.25
C LYS A 75 -3.09 -15.73 7.89
N VAL A 76 -3.64 -14.67 8.47
CA VAL A 76 -4.88 -14.75 9.29
C VAL A 76 -6.12 -14.26 8.56
N THR A 77 -5.98 -13.52 7.46
CA THR A 77 -7.11 -12.95 6.74
C THR A 77 -7.62 -13.88 5.65
N ASP A 78 -8.94 -14.11 5.65
CA ASP A 78 -9.63 -14.76 4.52
C ASP A 78 -10.08 -13.74 3.46
N ASN A 79 -9.87 -12.45 3.71
CA ASN A 79 -10.28 -11.39 2.80
C ASN A 79 -9.24 -11.21 1.68
N SER A 80 -9.62 -11.60 0.46
CA SER A 80 -8.76 -11.52 -0.73
C SER A 80 -8.29 -10.10 -1.06
N ASP A 81 -9.07 -9.05 -0.79
CA ASP A 81 -8.64 -7.67 -1.00
C ASP A 81 -7.54 -7.25 -0.03
N LEU A 82 -7.62 -7.69 1.23
CA LEU A 82 -6.53 -7.48 2.19
C LEU A 82 -5.28 -8.25 1.80
N LYS A 83 -5.41 -9.50 1.35
CA LYS A 83 -4.26 -10.28 0.86
C LYS A 83 -3.55 -9.57 -0.29
N ILE A 84 -4.30 -9.05 -1.26
CA ILE A 84 -3.78 -8.32 -2.42
C ILE A 84 -3.12 -7.00 -2.00
N LEU A 85 -3.81 -6.19 -1.20
CA LEU A 85 -3.27 -4.92 -0.74
C LEU A 85 -1.99 -5.11 0.08
N THR A 86 -1.96 -6.13 0.93
CA THR A 86 -0.79 -6.46 1.73
C THR A 86 0.38 -6.93 0.87
N ALA A 87 0.13 -7.72 -0.18
CA ALA A 87 1.16 -8.13 -1.12
C ALA A 87 1.76 -6.94 -1.89
N LEU A 88 0.92 -6.00 -2.31
CA LEU A 88 1.38 -4.76 -2.93
C LEU A 88 2.19 -3.90 -1.95
N ALA A 89 1.76 -3.80 -0.68
CA ALA A 89 2.52 -3.08 0.35
C ALA A 89 3.90 -3.72 0.58
N LEU A 90 3.98 -5.04 0.69
CA LEU A 90 5.25 -5.77 0.80
C LEU A 90 6.15 -5.59 -0.44
N HIS A 91 5.55 -5.50 -1.63
CA HIS A 91 6.28 -5.17 -2.86
C HIS A 91 6.94 -3.80 -2.78
N GLU A 92 6.18 -2.77 -2.40
CA GLU A 92 6.66 -1.38 -2.28
C GLU A 92 7.77 -1.23 -1.23
N ILE A 93 7.64 -1.94 -0.11
CA ILE A 93 8.66 -1.98 0.95
C ILE A 93 9.95 -2.63 0.43
N GLY A 94 9.83 -3.76 -0.28
CA GLY A 94 10.97 -4.44 -0.91
C GLY A 94 11.86 -5.27 0.03
N ASP A 95 11.46 -5.45 1.30
CA ASP A 95 12.14 -6.26 2.31
C ASP A 95 12.15 -7.74 1.95
N LEU A 96 13.31 -8.40 2.09
CA LEU A 96 13.50 -9.80 1.72
C LEU A 96 12.59 -10.77 2.50
N ARG A 97 12.23 -10.46 3.75
CA ARG A 97 11.30 -11.26 4.57
C ARG A 97 9.93 -11.30 3.92
N GLY A 98 9.41 -10.13 3.54
CA GLY A 98 8.14 -9.99 2.82
C GLY A 98 8.15 -10.74 1.49
N LYS A 99 9.27 -10.66 0.76
CA LYS A 99 9.45 -11.38 -0.51
C LYS A 99 9.34 -12.89 -0.34
N LYS A 100 10.08 -13.45 0.62
CA LYS A 100 10.06 -14.88 0.93
C LYS A 100 8.69 -15.35 1.40
N ALA A 101 8.01 -14.55 2.23
CA ALA A 101 6.69 -14.90 2.74
C ALA A 101 5.66 -15.01 1.62
N LEU A 102 5.61 -14.05 0.68
CA LEU A 102 4.67 -14.09 -0.45
C LEU A 102 4.83 -15.32 -1.35
N ILE A 103 6.07 -15.78 -1.56
CA ILE A 103 6.34 -17.04 -2.28
C ILE A 103 5.72 -18.23 -1.55
N ASN A 104 5.88 -18.29 -0.23
CA ASN A 104 5.35 -19.38 0.56
C ASN A 104 3.82 -19.34 0.60
N PHE A 105 3.22 -18.16 0.71
CA PHE A 105 1.77 -18.02 0.70
C PHE A 105 1.15 -18.41 -0.64
N PHE A 106 1.80 -18.10 -1.76
CA PHE A 106 1.32 -18.51 -3.07
C PHE A 106 1.05 -20.02 -3.16
N LYS A 107 1.91 -20.86 -2.57
CA LYS A 107 1.83 -22.33 -2.67
C LYS A 107 0.55 -22.91 -2.07
N ASN A 108 -0.07 -22.19 -1.14
CA ASN A 108 -1.29 -22.61 -0.43
C ASN A 108 -2.43 -21.61 -0.62
N GLU A 109 -2.31 -20.69 -1.59
CA GLU A 109 -3.42 -19.79 -1.93
C GLU A 109 -4.38 -20.53 -2.85
N ASP A 110 -5.68 -20.35 -2.65
CA ASP A 110 -6.71 -20.96 -3.50
C ASP A 110 -7.43 -19.92 -4.35
N ASP A 111 -7.42 -18.64 -3.93
CA ASP A 111 -8.03 -17.56 -4.69
C ASP A 111 -7.16 -17.21 -5.92
N GLU A 112 -7.66 -17.58 -7.10
CA GLU A 112 -7.02 -17.32 -8.39
C GLU A 112 -6.72 -15.85 -8.65
N ARG A 113 -7.54 -14.92 -8.13
CA ARG A 113 -7.26 -13.48 -8.24
C ARG A 113 -6.07 -13.10 -7.39
N VAL A 114 -5.98 -13.61 -6.16
CA VAL A 114 -4.85 -13.36 -5.25
C VAL A 114 -3.55 -13.94 -5.84
N LYS A 115 -3.59 -15.20 -6.32
CA LYS A 115 -2.46 -15.85 -7.00
C LYS A 115 -1.90 -15.01 -8.14
N ARG A 116 -2.76 -14.52 -9.03
CA ARG A 116 -2.33 -13.69 -10.18
C ARG A 116 -1.58 -12.44 -9.74
N VAL A 117 -2.04 -11.79 -8.67
CA VAL A 117 -1.34 -10.61 -8.12
C VAL A 117 0.01 -11.01 -7.53
N TYR A 118 0.06 -12.09 -6.73
CA TYR A 118 1.31 -12.55 -6.12
C TYR A 118 2.37 -12.85 -7.19
N VAL A 119 1.98 -13.54 -8.26
CA VAL A 119 2.84 -13.82 -9.41
C VAL A 119 3.34 -12.53 -10.06
N LYS A 120 2.46 -11.55 -10.30
CA LYS A 120 2.85 -10.28 -10.92
C LYS A 120 3.85 -9.52 -10.06
N VAL A 121 3.53 -9.35 -8.78
CA VAL A 121 4.38 -8.68 -7.78
C VAL A 121 5.76 -9.33 -7.69
N CYS A 122 5.81 -10.66 -7.67
CA CYS A 122 7.06 -11.40 -7.56
C CYS A 122 7.96 -11.27 -8.81
N LYS A 123 7.36 -11.25 -10.01
CA LYS A 123 8.07 -11.08 -11.29
C LYS A 123 8.78 -9.72 -11.40
N GLU A 124 8.26 -8.69 -10.74
CA GLU A 124 8.82 -7.34 -10.80
C GLU A 124 10.08 -7.16 -9.92
N TRP A 125 10.41 -8.13 -9.05
CA TRP A 125 11.62 -8.05 -8.23
C TRP A 125 12.90 -8.35 -9.03
N LYS A 126 13.85 -7.40 -9.04
CA LYS A 126 15.16 -7.61 -9.67
C LYS A 126 15.90 -8.79 -9.02
N GLY A 127 16.50 -9.65 -9.85
CA GLY A 127 17.27 -10.82 -9.40
C GLY A 127 16.43 -12.06 -9.09
N TRP A 128 15.13 -12.04 -9.40
CA TRP A 128 14.29 -13.23 -9.31
C TRP A 128 14.60 -14.21 -10.44
N ASN A 129 14.87 -15.46 -10.09
CA ASN A 129 15.16 -16.51 -11.06
C ASN A 129 13.87 -17.14 -11.61
N GLU A 130 13.94 -17.63 -12.85
CA GLU A 130 12.81 -18.30 -13.51
C GLU A 130 12.35 -19.55 -12.75
N ALA A 131 13.23 -20.19 -11.97
CA ALA A 131 12.91 -21.33 -11.12
C ALA A 131 11.85 -21.00 -10.05
N ALA A 132 11.90 -19.82 -9.44
CA ALA A 132 10.86 -19.37 -8.51
C ALA A 132 9.53 -19.12 -9.24
N VAL A 133 9.57 -18.58 -10.47
CA VAL A 133 8.37 -18.38 -11.30
C VAL A 133 7.73 -19.71 -11.72
N ILE A 134 8.54 -20.75 -11.97
CA ILE A 134 8.04 -22.11 -12.25
C ILE A 134 7.31 -22.68 -11.03
N GLN A 135 7.84 -22.47 -9.81
CA GLN A 135 7.13 -22.82 -8.57
C GLN A 135 5.83 -22.02 -8.37
N LEU A 136 5.65 -20.89 -9.06
CA LEU A 136 4.41 -20.11 -9.05
C LEU A 136 3.46 -20.42 -10.22
N LYS A 137 3.81 -21.33 -11.13
CA LYS A 137 3.00 -21.69 -12.32
C LYS A 137 2.40 -23.10 -12.22
N ASN A 138 2.93 -23.93 -11.33
CA ASN A 138 2.48 -25.29 -11.04
C ASN A 138 1.72 -25.32 -9.71
#